data_AF-A0A0F9TSI4-F1
#
_entry.id   AF-A0A0F9TSI4-F1
#
_cell.length_a   1.000
_cell.length_b   1.000
_cell.length_c   1.000
_cell.angle_alpha   90.00
_cell.angle_beta   90.00
_cell.angle_gamma   90.00
#
_symmetry.space_group_name_H-M   'P 1'
#
loop_
_entity.id
_entity.type
_entity.pdbx_description
1 polymer ?
#
loop_
_entity_poly.entity_id
_entity_poly.type
_entity_poly.pdbx_seq_one_letter_code
_entity_poly.pdbx_strand_id
1 'polypeptide(L)' 'MEKISEQFLAEVEAFLVRTKMRPTAFGRQALKNPGFVLHLRRGLSPSLTTVDKVRAFMAGHE' A
#
# COMPACT_ATOMS: atom_id res chain seq x y z
N MET A 1 4.45 19.45 -7.41
CA MET A 1 3.91 18.36 -8.23
C MET A 1 3.69 17.20 -7.28
N GLU A 2 2.49 17.13 -6.71
CA GLU A 2 2.16 16.24 -5.60
C GLU A 2 2.25 14.78 -6.02
N LYS A 3 3.06 14.02 -5.28
CA LYS A 3 3.41 12.65 -5.66
C LYS A 3 2.24 11.74 -5.28
N ILE A 4 1.65 11.10 -6.28
CA ILE A 4 0.64 10.05 -6.11
C ILE A 4 1.08 9.01 -5.05
N SER A 5 2.38 8.76 -4.94
CA SER A 5 2.97 7.89 -3.92
C SER A 5 2.83 8.39 -2.48
N GLU A 6 2.84 9.69 -2.20
CA GLU A 6 2.69 10.27 -0.86
C GLU A 6 1.24 10.14 -0.36
N GLN A 7 0.27 10.48 -1.21
CA GLN A 7 -1.16 10.30 -0.90
C GLN A 7 -1.50 8.83 -0.67
N PHE A 8 -0.96 7.95 -1.52
CA PHE A 8 -1.18 6.52 -1.43
C PHE A 8 -0.51 5.91 -0.20
N LEU A 9 0.68 6.38 0.18
CA LEU A 9 1.34 5.98 1.43
C LEU A 9 0.45 6.32 2.63
N ALA A 10 -0.12 7.53 2.67
CA ALA A 10 -0.99 7.95 3.77
C ALA A 10 -2.27 7.09 3.86
N GLU A 11 -2.91 6.76 2.73
CA GLU A 11 -4.05 5.83 2.70
C GLU A 11 -3.66 4.45 3.27
N VAL A 12 -2.53 3.90 2.81
CA VAL A 12 -2.03 2.61 3.27
C VAL A 12 -1.68 2.65 4.76
N GLU A 13 -1.00 3.69 5.25
CA GLU A 13 -0.68 3.82 6.67
C GLU A 13 -1.93 3.92 7.55
N ALA A 14 -2.95 4.67 7.12
CA ALA A 14 -4.23 4.73 7.83
C ALA A 14 -4.91 3.35 7.91
N PHE A 15 -4.89 2.59 6.82
CA PHE A 15 -5.40 1.22 6.79
C PHE A 15 -4.60 0.29 7.71
N LEU A 16 -3.26 0.38 7.69
CA LEU A 16 -2.39 -0.41 8.57
C LEU A 16 -2.64 -0.11 10.05
N VAL A 17 -2.86 1.15 10.42
CA VAL A 17 -3.19 1.56 11.79
C VAL A 17 -4.55 1.02 12.21
N ARG A 18 -5.57 1.13 11.34
CA ARG A 18 -6.93 0.61 11.60
C ARG A 18 -6.94 -0.91 11.77
N THR A 19 -6.26 -1.63 10.89
CA THR A 19 -6.21 -3.10 10.90
C THR A 19 -5.16 -3.67 11.86
N LYS A 20 -4.31 -2.81 12.45
CA LYS A 20 -3.08 -3.18 13.18
C LYS A 20 -2.19 -4.15 12.38
N MET A 21 -2.24 -4.09 11.05
CA MET A 21 -1.49 -4.97 10.17
C MET A 21 -0.06 -4.46 9.99
N ARG A 22 0.91 -5.38 9.87
CA ARG A 22 2.30 -5.02 9.61
C ARG A 22 2.46 -4.64 8.12
N PRO A 23 3.23 -3.61 7.77
CA PRO A 23 3.43 -3.20 6.37
C PRO A 23 4.02 -4.30 5.49
N THR A 24 4.88 -5.15 6.04
CA THR A 24 5.43 -6.32 5.35
C THR A 24 4.40 -7.43 5.13
N ALA A 25 3.48 -7.63 6.08
CA ALA A 25 2.38 -8.58 5.95
C ALA A 25 1.36 -8.08 4.92
N PHE A 26 1.02 -6.79 4.96
CA PHE A 26 0.17 -6.16 3.98
C PHE A 26 0.70 -6.30 2.55
N GLY A 27 1.97 -5.97 2.30
CA GLY A 27 2.57 -6.16 0.99
C GLY A 27 2.56 -7.62 0.53
N ARG A 28 2.75 -8.57 1.45
CA ARG A 28 2.66 -10.00 1.17
C ARG A 28 1.22 -10.46 0.89
N GLN A 29 0.21 -9.91 1.56
CA GLN A 29 -1.19 -10.27 1.33
C GLN A 29 -1.76 -9.63 0.08
N ALA A 30 -1.53 -8.33 -0.13
CA ALA A 30 -2.07 -7.59 -1.26
C ALA A 30 -1.36 -7.92 -2.58
N LEU A 31 -0.03 -8.07 -2.56
CA LEU A 31 0.79 -8.17 -3.78
C LEU A 31 1.77 -9.35 -3.79
N LYS A 32 1.74 -10.22 -2.76
CA LYS A 32 2.77 -11.27 -2.54
C LYS A 32 4.19 -10.70 -2.49
N ASN A 33 4.33 -9.40 -2.18
CA ASN A 33 5.60 -8.70 -2.15
C ASN A 33 5.78 -7.94 -0.81
N PRO A 34 6.55 -8.48 0.14
CA PRO A 34 6.76 -7.84 1.45
C PRO A 34 7.56 -6.54 1.37
N GLY A 35 8.32 -6.31 0.29
CA GLY A 35 9.10 -5.10 0.06
C GLY A 35 8.30 -3.94 -0.51
N PHE A 36 7.02 -4.15 -0.86
CA PHE A 36 6.19 -3.16 -1.54
C PHE A 36 6.10 -1.84 -0.76
N VAL A 37 5.73 -1.89 0.53
CA VAL A 37 5.56 -0.67 1.35
C VAL A 37 6.91 0.04 1.55
N LEU A 38 8.01 -0.72 1.62
CA LEU A 38 9.35 -0.14 1.72
C LEU A 38 9.74 0.62 0.45
N HIS A 39 9.40 0.07 -0.72
CA HIS A 39 9.61 0.74 -2.00
C HIS A 39 8.70 1.97 -2.13
N LEU A 40 7.45 1.87 -1.67
CA LEU A 40 6.51 2.99 -1.63
C LEU A 40 7.07 4.15 -0.79
N ARG A 41 7.61 3.86 0.40
CA ARG A 41 8.30 4.84 1.27
C ARG A 41 9.55 5.45 0.64
N ARG A 42 10.24 4.71 -0.23
CA ARG A 42 11.39 5.22 -0.99
C ARG A 42 10.99 6.10 -2.18
N GLY A 43 9.70 6.32 -2.42
CA GLY A 43 9.22 7.11 -3.54
C GLY A 43 9.15 6.35 -4.85
N LEU A 44 9.17 5.00 -4.81
CA LEU A 44 8.88 4.20 -5.99
C LEU A 44 7.45 4.49 -6.44
N SER A 45 7.27 4.88 -7.70
CA SER A 45 5.94 5.02 -8.29
C SER A 45 5.37 3.64 -8.58
N PRO A 46 4.39 3.13 -7.81
CA PRO A 46 3.73 1.89 -8.15
C PRO A 46 2.98 2.06 -9.47
N SER A 47 2.98 1.03 -10.31
CA SER A 47 2.18 1.04 -11.53
C SER A 47 0.69 1.02 -11.18
N LEU A 48 -0.17 1.56 -12.05
CA LEU A 48 -1.62 1.66 -11.82
C LEU A 48 -2.26 0.31 -11.44
N THR A 49 -1.82 -0.79 -12.07
CA THR A 49 -2.25 -2.16 -11.73
C THR A 49 -1.92 -2.56 -10.29
N THR A 50 -0.83 -2.04 -9.75
CA THR A 50 -0.42 -2.32 -8.36
C THR A 50 -1.27 -1.54 -7.38
N VAL A 51 -1.52 -0.27 -7.68
CA VAL A 51 -2.44 0.59 -6.89
C VAL A 51 -3.84 -0.01 -6.87
N ASP A 52 -4.35 -0.44 -8.01
CA ASP A 52 -5.67 -1.05 -8.15
C ASP A 52 -5.83 -2.32 -7.29
N LYS A 53 -4.88 -3.26 -7.37
CA LYS A 53 -4.87 -4.47 -6.52
C LYS A 53 -4.86 -4.15 -5.03
N VAL A 54 -4.06 -3.17 -4.63
CA VAL A 54 -3.95 -2.77 -3.22
C VAL A 54 -5.22 -2.07 -2.76
N ARG A 55 -5.83 -1.21 -3.58
CA ARG A 55 -7.15 -0.62 -3.28
C ARG A 55 -8.25 -1.67 -3.20
N ALA A 56 -8.29 -2.63 -4.12
CA ALA A 56 -9.22 -3.74 -4.07
C ALA A 56 -9.05 -4.59 -2.80
N PHE A 57 -7.81 -4.83 -2.38
CA PHE A 57 -7.50 -5.51 -1.12
C PHE A 57 -7.96 -4.71 0.10
N MET A 58 -7.72 -3.39 0.13
CA MET A 58 -8.17 -2.51 1.22
C MET A 58 -9.70 -2.45 1.30
N ALA A 59 -10.38 -2.33 0.16
CA ALA A 59 -11.84 -2.30 0.10
C ALA A 59 -12.49 -3.63 0.53
N GLY A 60 -11.82 -4.76 0.31
CA GLY A 60 -12.29 -6.06 0.79
C GLY A 60 -12.03 -6.35 2.27
N HIS A 61 -11.33 -5.45 2.97
CA HIS A 61 -10.94 -5.58 4.38
C HIS A 61 -11.56 -4.50 5.29
N GLU A 62 -12.44 -3.65 4.76
CA GLU A 62 -13.36 -2.77 5.51
C GLU A 62 -14.59 -3.55 6.00
#